data_AF-A0A2D4ZHL1-F1
#
_entry.id   AF-A0A2D4ZHL1-F1
#
_cell.length_a   1.000
_cell.length_b   1.000
_cell.length_c   1.000
_cell.angle_alpha   90.00
_cell.angle_beta   90.00
_cell.angle_gamma   90.00
#
_symmetry.space_group_name_H-M   'P 1'
#
loop_
_entity.id
_entity.type
_entity.pdbx_description
1 polymer ?
#
loop_
_entity_poly.entity_id
_entity_poly.type
_entity_poly.pdbx_seq_one_letter_code
_entity_poly.pdbx_strand_id
1 'polypeptide(L)'
;MRKQLLAGLVCLIPLAGFANEQDKITPLERDGVQNEIPLLENRFRIDHKVDKVTLLFFRKRGAPAVVLVRPDGTKYYATDSVNNDDLDWHDELSYDLITISNPMPGPWQVVGSILPDSRIMVLGEIELNVDPLPPMLFRGETVKLTGRVLNDGEPIEVGQFRDVISLHVDFVSTNNSDYANFGAGTQSVTDFRDDGRGFDERPLDGVFTGEFKLVFPAGEWQPELYIETPILKRTVVQKPIVVHEPPFDYEVALAEQDEDDHILTISLNPEIVKPETVLIQGKIYYPNNEEQMFSLDADKSQTRELAIKNYDWGRYSVELSVFGSNINDREFMATLPTYKFEIERPIEAVPEIVRPEIDLEAQAEQQRILEEEQKASTMLMVTLIVVGNLTVLLLGWLAIRIFVQKKPLKFKISLPFLKKKNQTENDEQATNENEVGKNGSKNDKSGEILNLSMSDD
;
A
#
# COMPACT_ATOMS: atom_id res chain seq x y z
N MET A 1 -52.02 35.71 -87.18
CA MET A 1 -52.91 36.35 -86.18
C MET A 1 -52.62 35.67 -84.84
N ARG A 2 -52.39 36.36 -83.71
CA ARG A 2 -53.38 37.04 -82.81
C ARG A 2 -54.50 36.07 -82.37
N LYS A 3 -54.81 35.85 -81.08
CA LYS A 3 -54.47 36.59 -79.83
C LYS A 3 -54.22 35.64 -78.63
N GLN A 4 -53.71 36.20 -77.52
CA GLN A 4 -53.93 35.68 -76.15
C GLN A 4 -55.41 35.87 -75.72
N LEU A 5 -55.86 35.13 -74.69
CA LEU A 5 -56.80 35.68 -73.70
C LEU A 5 -56.75 34.91 -72.36
N LEU A 6 -57.11 35.62 -71.29
CA LEU A 6 -57.12 35.22 -69.88
C LEU A 6 -58.57 34.98 -69.42
N ALA A 7 -58.82 33.90 -68.68
CA ALA A 7 -60.02 33.72 -67.85
C ALA A 7 -59.73 32.70 -66.75
N GLY A 8 -60.31 32.87 -65.57
CA GLY A 8 -60.21 31.92 -64.45
C GLY A 8 -61.50 31.86 -63.66
N LEU A 9 -61.73 30.76 -62.92
CA LEU A 9 -62.93 30.60 -62.10
C LEU A 9 -62.69 29.72 -60.85
N VAL A 10 -62.80 30.37 -59.68
CA VAL A 10 -63.33 29.90 -58.39
C VAL A 10 -63.12 28.43 -57.97
N CYS A 11 -62.22 28.26 -57.00
CA CYS A 11 -62.37 27.55 -55.71
C CYS A 11 -63.17 26.23 -55.63
N LEU A 12 -62.50 25.16 -55.17
CA LEU A 12 -62.99 24.33 -54.06
C LEU A 12 -61.83 23.61 -53.36
N ILE A 13 -61.74 23.73 -52.02
CA ILE A 13 -60.73 23.06 -51.19
C ILE A 13 -61.42 21.93 -50.42
N PRO A 14 -61.04 20.65 -50.63
CA PRO A 14 -61.32 19.58 -49.67
C PRO A 14 -60.24 19.62 -48.57
N LEU A 15 -60.64 19.85 -47.33
CA LEU A 15 -59.76 19.76 -46.16
C LEU A 15 -59.80 18.34 -45.57
N ALA A 16 -58.76 18.00 -44.80
CA ALA A 16 -58.65 16.86 -43.90
C ALA A 16 -58.67 15.45 -44.52
N GLY A 17 -57.55 14.75 -44.33
CA GLY A 17 -57.35 13.35 -44.70
C GLY A 17 -56.10 12.75 -44.05
N PHE A 18 -55.72 13.24 -42.86
CA PHE A 18 -54.64 12.64 -42.07
C PHE A 18 -55.10 11.27 -41.59
N ALA A 19 -54.59 10.20 -42.21
CA ALA A 19 -54.71 8.86 -41.67
C ALA A 19 -53.79 8.75 -40.45
N ASN A 20 -54.34 8.36 -39.29
CA ASN A 20 -53.50 7.98 -38.16
C ASN A 20 -52.67 6.76 -38.55
N GLU A 21 -51.36 6.88 -38.41
CA GLU A 21 -50.47 5.72 -38.44
C GLU A 21 -50.80 4.83 -37.24
N GLN A 22 -51.05 3.54 -37.48
CA GLN A 22 -51.55 2.64 -36.44
C GLN A 22 -50.40 2.18 -35.56
N ASP A 23 -50.44 2.62 -34.30
CA ASP A 23 -49.50 2.23 -33.24
C ASP A 23 -49.49 0.70 -33.07
N LYS A 24 -48.49 0.04 -33.67
CA LYS A 24 -48.34 -1.42 -33.69
C LYS A 24 -47.63 -1.88 -32.43
N ILE A 25 -48.40 -1.99 -31.36
CA ILE A 25 -47.95 -2.59 -30.09
C ILE A 25 -47.60 -4.06 -30.33
N THR A 26 -46.31 -4.40 -30.36
CA THR A 26 -45.81 -5.77 -30.56
C THR A 26 -46.18 -6.65 -29.35
N PRO A 27 -46.91 -7.77 -29.53
CA PRO A 27 -47.03 -8.81 -28.52
C PRO A 27 -45.73 -9.63 -28.46
N LEU A 28 -45.29 -10.02 -27.26
CA LEU A 28 -44.10 -10.85 -27.09
C LEU A 28 -44.49 -12.34 -26.99
N GLU A 29 -43.86 -13.17 -27.81
CA GLU A 29 -43.81 -14.63 -27.63
C GLU A 29 -42.44 -15.02 -27.05
N ARG A 30 -42.39 -16.09 -26.22
CA ARG A 30 -41.19 -16.47 -25.45
C ARG A 30 -40.25 -17.35 -26.30
N ASP A 31 -39.62 -16.73 -27.28
CA ASP A 31 -38.69 -17.38 -28.22
C ASP A 31 -37.20 -17.13 -27.85
N GLY A 32 -36.92 -16.71 -26.61
CA GLY A 32 -35.57 -16.43 -26.07
C GLY A 32 -35.04 -15.05 -26.48
N VAL A 33 -34.95 -14.83 -27.79
CA VAL A 33 -34.15 -13.82 -28.52
C VAL A 33 -34.29 -12.34 -28.09
N GLN A 34 -35.26 -11.96 -27.23
CA GLN A 34 -35.44 -10.58 -26.76
C GLN A 34 -35.91 -10.49 -25.29
N ASN A 35 -34.97 -10.61 -24.35
CA ASN A 35 -35.19 -10.33 -22.92
C ASN A 35 -35.13 -8.83 -22.54
N GLU A 36 -34.94 -7.93 -23.53
CA GLU A 36 -34.94 -6.47 -23.37
C GLU A 36 -36.22 -5.84 -23.95
N ILE A 37 -36.91 -5.03 -23.14
CA ILE A 37 -38.05 -4.20 -23.55
C ILE A 37 -37.61 -2.73 -23.57
N PRO A 38 -37.53 -2.09 -24.76
CA PRO A 38 -37.28 -0.65 -24.85
C PRO A 38 -38.47 0.16 -24.31
N LEU A 39 -38.21 1.23 -23.58
CA LEU A 39 -39.23 2.09 -22.97
C LEU A 39 -39.93 2.97 -24.01
N LEU A 40 -41.05 2.49 -24.56
CA LEU A 40 -41.89 3.24 -25.49
C LEU A 40 -42.75 4.26 -24.74
N GLU A 41 -42.38 5.54 -24.82
CA GLU A 41 -43.05 6.66 -24.12
C GLU A 41 -43.24 6.42 -22.61
N ASN A 42 -42.22 5.85 -21.96
CA ASN A 42 -42.23 5.44 -20.56
C ASN A 42 -43.32 4.39 -20.20
N ARG A 43 -43.84 3.66 -21.20
CA ARG A 43 -44.80 2.56 -21.02
C ARG A 43 -44.17 1.24 -21.45
N PHE A 44 -44.66 0.15 -20.85
CA PHE A 44 -44.22 -1.21 -21.13
C PHE A 44 -45.36 -2.20 -20.87
N ARG A 45 -45.15 -3.48 -21.17
CA ARG A 45 -46.15 -4.53 -20.91
C ARG A 45 -45.47 -5.75 -20.29
N ILE A 46 -46.09 -6.28 -19.24
CA ILE A 46 -45.71 -7.57 -18.63
C ILE A 46 -46.72 -8.64 -19.09
N ASP A 47 -46.21 -9.82 -19.45
CA ASP A 47 -47.04 -10.97 -19.82
C ASP A 47 -47.49 -11.80 -18.61
N HIS A 48 -48.57 -12.57 -18.79
CA HIS A 48 -49.16 -13.46 -17.79
C HIS A 48 -48.30 -14.65 -17.33
N LYS A 49 -47.15 -14.92 -17.98
CA LYS A 49 -46.21 -15.99 -17.64
C LYS A 49 -44.94 -15.50 -16.91
N VAL A 50 -44.93 -14.25 -16.45
CA VAL A 50 -43.79 -13.64 -15.77
C VAL A 50 -43.98 -13.76 -14.26
N ASP A 51 -43.37 -14.78 -13.64
CA ASP A 51 -43.46 -15.03 -12.19
C ASP A 51 -42.65 -14.02 -11.36
N LYS A 52 -41.60 -13.43 -11.95
CA LYS A 52 -40.76 -12.38 -11.37
C LYS A 52 -40.23 -11.46 -12.46
N VAL A 53 -40.01 -10.18 -12.14
CA VAL A 53 -39.36 -9.20 -13.02
C VAL A 53 -38.43 -8.28 -12.23
N THR A 54 -37.33 -7.85 -12.82
CA THR A 54 -36.41 -6.85 -12.24
C THR A 54 -36.16 -5.72 -13.24
N LEU A 55 -36.73 -4.55 -12.95
CA LEU A 55 -36.71 -3.35 -13.77
C LEU A 55 -35.51 -2.46 -13.39
N LEU A 56 -34.86 -1.82 -14.37
CA LEU A 56 -33.73 -0.92 -14.15
C LEU A 56 -33.95 0.41 -14.89
N PHE A 57 -34.17 1.48 -14.14
CA PHE A 57 -34.45 2.80 -14.69
C PHE A 57 -33.29 3.76 -14.47
N PHE A 58 -32.57 4.12 -15.52
CA PHE A 58 -31.55 5.15 -15.45
C PHE A 58 -32.20 6.53 -15.41
N ARG A 59 -31.76 7.36 -14.47
CA ARG A 59 -32.35 8.68 -14.18
C ARG A 59 -31.27 9.73 -14.08
N LYS A 60 -31.63 11.00 -14.35
CA LYS A 60 -30.70 12.11 -14.18
C LYS A 60 -30.16 12.12 -12.74
N ARG A 61 -28.84 12.16 -12.57
CA ARG A 61 -28.20 12.05 -11.24
C ARG A 61 -28.78 13.05 -10.24
N GLY A 62 -29.24 12.57 -9.09
CA GLY A 62 -29.89 13.36 -8.04
C GLY A 62 -31.36 13.71 -8.30
N ALA A 63 -32.01 13.10 -9.29
CA ALA A 63 -33.48 13.12 -9.40
C ALA A 63 -34.13 12.16 -8.38
N PRO A 64 -35.38 12.40 -7.96
CA PRO A 64 -36.11 11.46 -7.10
C PRO A 64 -36.43 10.12 -7.77
N ALA A 65 -36.77 9.13 -6.95
CA ALA A 65 -37.42 7.87 -7.30
C ALA A 65 -38.40 8.02 -8.48
N VAL A 66 -38.31 7.09 -9.43
CA VAL A 66 -39.43 6.83 -10.33
C VAL A 66 -40.68 6.39 -9.54
N VAL A 67 -41.85 6.44 -10.17
CA VAL A 67 -43.09 5.87 -9.65
C VAL A 67 -43.63 4.91 -10.69
N LEU A 68 -43.91 3.68 -10.29
CA LEU A 68 -44.50 2.67 -11.16
C LEU A 68 -46.03 2.71 -11.04
N VAL A 69 -46.71 2.85 -12.17
CA VAL A 69 -48.16 2.77 -12.29
C VAL A 69 -48.52 1.39 -12.83
N ARG A 70 -49.35 0.67 -12.07
CA ARG A 70 -49.78 -0.71 -12.32
C ARG A 70 -50.95 -0.72 -13.33
N PRO A 71 -51.26 -1.86 -13.98
CA PRO A 71 -52.38 -1.98 -14.93
C PRO A 71 -53.76 -1.60 -14.38
N ASP A 72 -53.95 -1.66 -13.05
CA ASP A 72 -55.16 -1.25 -12.34
C ASP A 72 -55.20 0.26 -11.98
N GLY A 73 -54.14 1.02 -12.31
CA GLY A 73 -53.96 2.43 -11.96
C GLY A 73 -53.44 2.70 -10.55
N THR A 74 -53.20 1.67 -9.73
CA THR A 74 -52.50 1.81 -8.45
C THR A 74 -51.01 2.07 -8.67
N LYS A 75 -50.27 2.45 -7.62
CA LYS A 75 -48.90 2.93 -7.73
C LYS A 75 -47.99 2.23 -6.74
N TYR A 76 -46.75 1.99 -7.14
CA TYR A 76 -45.64 1.66 -6.25
C TYR A 76 -44.62 2.81 -6.24
N TYR A 77 -44.17 3.13 -5.03
CA TYR A 77 -43.12 4.09 -4.70
C TYR A 77 -41.96 3.35 -4.02
N ALA A 78 -40.76 3.94 -4.04
CA ALA A 78 -39.57 3.40 -3.36
C ALA A 78 -39.76 3.17 -1.84
N THR A 79 -40.73 3.82 -1.21
CA THR A 79 -41.09 3.63 0.20
C THR A 79 -41.93 2.40 0.48
N ASP A 80 -42.54 1.80 -0.54
CA ASP A 80 -43.57 0.77 -0.35
C ASP A 80 -42.95 -0.61 -0.13
N SER A 81 -41.73 -0.83 -0.62
CA SER A 81 -40.91 -2.04 -0.40
C SER A 81 -40.73 -2.39 1.08
N VAL A 82 -40.63 -1.37 1.95
CA VAL A 82 -40.51 -1.52 3.41
C VAL A 82 -41.70 -2.26 4.05
N ASN A 83 -42.84 -2.35 3.35
CA ASN A 83 -44.06 -2.98 3.84
C ASN A 83 -44.68 -3.97 2.82
N ASN A 84 -43.93 -4.43 1.82
CA ASN A 84 -44.44 -5.25 0.74
C ASN A 84 -43.41 -6.29 0.27
N ASP A 85 -43.52 -7.52 0.80
CA ASP A 85 -42.61 -8.65 0.52
C ASP A 85 -42.54 -9.05 -0.97
N ASP A 86 -43.50 -8.62 -1.81
CA ASP A 86 -43.51 -8.83 -3.26
C ASP A 86 -42.76 -7.72 -4.06
N LEU A 87 -42.16 -6.72 -3.40
CA LEU A 87 -41.53 -5.55 -4.01
C LEU A 87 -40.19 -5.16 -3.35
N ASP A 88 -39.06 -5.52 -3.96
CA ASP A 88 -37.76 -4.92 -3.59
C ASP A 88 -37.54 -3.64 -4.42
N TRP A 89 -37.03 -2.58 -3.79
CA TRP A 89 -36.70 -1.33 -4.49
C TRP A 89 -35.43 -0.70 -3.91
N HIS A 90 -34.41 -0.54 -4.76
CA HIS A 90 -33.20 0.22 -4.44
C HIS A 90 -33.12 1.49 -5.28
N ASP A 91 -33.27 2.62 -4.59
CA ASP A 91 -33.08 3.97 -5.10
C ASP A 91 -31.60 4.34 -4.96
N GLU A 92 -30.91 4.60 -6.08
CA GLU A 92 -29.49 5.00 -6.12
C GLU A 92 -29.32 6.30 -6.93
N LEU A 93 -28.27 7.07 -6.66
CA LEU A 93 -28.07 8.44 -7.15
C LEU A 93 -28.31 8.65 -8.66
N SER A 94 -28.13 7.63 -9.50
CA SER A 94 -28.36 7.68 -10.97
C SER A 94 -29.24 6.55 -11.54
N TYR A 95 -29.77 5.64 -10.73
CA TYR A 95 -30.69 4.60 -11.19
C TYR A 95 -31.67 4.15 -10.10
N ASP A 96 -32.82 3.59 -10.52
CA ASP A 96 -33.72 2.80 -9.67
C ASP A 96 -33.66 1.34 -10.13
N LEU A 97 -33.37 0.39 -9.22
CA LEU A 97 -33.39 -1.04 -9.47
C LEU A 97 -34.53 -1.67 -8.64
N ILE A 98 -35.53 -2.23 -9.33
CA ILE A 98 -36.83 -2.58 -8.74
C ILE A 98 -37.22 -4.00 -9.12
N THR A 99 -37.38 -4.88 -8.14
CA THR A 99 -37.86 -6.25 -8.34
C THR A 99 -39.32 -6.38 -7.92
N ILE A 100 -40.12 -7.08 -8.73
CA ILE A 100 -41.52 -7.38 -8.44
C ILE A 100 -41.76 -8.88 -8.59
N SER A 101 -42.23 -9.51 -7.52
CA SER A 101 -42.72 -10.90 -7.52
C SER A 101 -44.18 -10.94 -7.96
N ASN A 102 -44.58 -11.95 -8.74
CA ASN A 102 -45.92 -12.12 -9.29
C ASN A 102 -46.53 -10.83 -9.91
N PRO A 103 -45.80 -10.11 -10.80
CA PRO A 103 -46.23 -8.82 -11.32
C PRO A 103 -47.58 -8.91 -12.05
N MET A 104 -48.46 -7.93 -11.79
CA MET A 104 -49.78 -7.86 -12.45
C MET A 104 -49.63 -7.82 -13.98
N PRO A 105 -50.21 -8.79 -14.73
CA PRO A 105 -50.09 -8.81 -16.19
C PRO A 105 -50.84 -7.64 -16.85
N GLY A 106 -50.25 -7.03 -17.88
CA GLY A 106 -50.85 -5.91 -18.60
C GLY A 106 -49.89 -4.73 -18.83
N PRO A 107 -50.43 -3.55 -19.22
CA PRO A 107 -49.63 -2.35 -19.44
C PRO A 107 -49.22 -1.69 -18.12
N TRP A 108 -47.94 -1.40 -17.99
CA TRP A 108 -47.36 -0.62 -16.89
C TRP A 108 -46.83 0.71 -17.44
N GLN A 109 -46.76 1.72 -16.58
CA GLN A 109 -46.15 3.02 -16.92
C GLN A 109 -45.21 3.45 -15.80
N VAL A 110 -44.04 3.98 -16.16
CA VAL A 110 -43.08 4.53 -15.22
C VAL A 110 -43.08 6.07 -15.31
N VAL A 111 -42.98 6.75 -14.18
CA VAL A 111 -43.07 8.21 -14.08
C VAL A 111 -41.87 8.76 -13.30
N GLY A 112 -40.98 9.51 -13.95
CA GLY A 112 -39.79 10.08 -13.32
C GLY A 112 -38.88 10.81 -14.31
N SER A 113 -37.71 11.25 -13.84
CA SER A 113 -36.69 11.95 -14.67
C SER A 113 -35.76 10.96 -15.39
N ILE A 114 -36.38 10.05 -16.14
CA ILE A 114 -35.78 8.87 -16.77
C ILE A 114 -34.99 9.29 -18.03
N LEU A 115 -33.85 8.65 -18.28
CA LEU A 115 -33.03 8.88 -19.46
C LEU A 115 -33.55 8.07 -20.65
N PRO A 116 -33.48 8.58 -21.91
CA PRO A 116 -33.99 7.87 -23.09
C PRO A 116 -33.38 6.48 -23.32
N ASP A 117 -32.13 6.27 -22.88
CA ASP A 117 -31.40 5.01 -23.07
C ASP A 117 -31.78 3.90 -22.07
N SER A 118 -32.70 4.20 -21.14
CA SER A 118 -33.19 3.27 -20.11
C SER A 118 -33.91 2.07 -20.73
N ARG A 119 -33.65 0.89 -20.18
CA ARG A 119 -34.17 -0.39 -20.67
C ARG A 119 -34.83 -1.14 -19.55
N ILE A 120 -36.02 -1.67 -19.82
CA ILE A 120 -36.60 -2.68 -18.95
C ILE A 120 -36.05 -4.02 -19.39
N MET A 121 -35.27 -4.63 -18.52
CA MET A 121 -34.90 -6.03 -18.67
C MET A 121 -35.99 -6.89 -18.04
N VAL A 122 -36.36 -7.99 -18.69
CA VAL A 122 -37.15 -9.04 -18.04
C VAL A 122 -36.16 -10.07 -17.51
N LEU A 123 -35.68 -9.85 -16.29
CA LEU A 123 -34.84 -10.82 -15.58
C LEU A 123 -35.70 -11.99 -15.11
N GLY A 124 -35.53 -13.13 -15.77
CA GLY A 124 -36.04 -14.43 -15.35
C GLY A 124 -35.03 -15.10 -14.43
N GLU A 125 -34.50 -16.26 -14.82
CA GLU A 125 -33.39 -16.87 -14.09
C GLU A 125 -32.06 -16.26 -14.55
N ILE A 126 -31.49 -15.37 -13.72
CA ILE A 126 -30.08 -14.98 -13.88
C ILE A 126 -29.20 -16.16 -13.46
N GLU A 127 -28.39 -16.62 -14.42
CA GLU A 127 -27.32 -17.58 -14.22
C GLU A 127 -25.96 -16.89 -14.31
N LEU A 128 -25.03 -17.29 -13.45
CA LEU A 128 -23.61 -16.98 -13.61
C LEU A 128 -22.93 -18.22 -14.19
N ASN A 129 -22.33 -18.09 -15.37
CA ASN A 129 -21.58 -19.15 -16.03
C ASN A 129 -20.09 -18.80 -15.99
N VAL A 130 -19.25 -19.70 -15.48
CA VAL A 130 -17.83 -19.42 -15.22
C VAL A 130 -16.99 -20.54 -15.81
N ASP A 131 -15.92 -20.17 -16.52
CA ASP A 131 -14.94 -21.13 -17.02
C ASP A 131 -14.20 -21.77 -15.80
N PRO A 132 -14.05 -23.11 -15.75
CA PRO A 132 -13.56 -23.80 -14.54
C PRO A 132 -12.07 -23.52 -14.29
N LEU A 133 -11.72 -23.28 -13.03
CA LEU A 133 -10.33 -23.06 -12.64
C LEU A 133 -9.48 -24.32 -12.84
N PRO A 134 -8.18 -24.19 -13.19
CA PRO A 134 -7.28 -25.33 -13.30
C PRO A 134 -7.20 -26.14 -11.99
N PRO A 135 -7.16 -27.49 -12.05
CA PRO A 135 -7.15 -28.33 -10.84
C PRO A 135 -5.84 -28.28 -10.05
N MET A 136 -4.78 -27.73 -10.65
CA MET A 136 -3.45 -27.57 -10.07
C MET A 136 -2.97 -26.14 -10.33
N LEU A 137 -2.80 -25.38 -9.25
CA LEU A 137 -2.36 -23.99 -9.22
C LEU A 137 -1.21 -23.82 -8.23
N PHE A 138 -0.39 -22.77 -8.38
CA PHE A 138 0.74 -22.49 -7.47
C PHE A 138 0.56 -21.17 -6.71
N ARG A 139 1.02 -21.10 -5.45
CA ARG A 139 1.09 -19.82 -4.73
C ARG A 139 2.00 -18.84 -5.50
N GLY A 140 1.55 -17.60 -5.67
CA GLY A 140 2.20 -16.58 -6.50
C GLY A 140 1.88 -16.67 -7.99
N GLU A 141 1.16 -17.70 -8.45
CA GLU A 141 0.69 -17.80 -9.83
C GLU A 141 -0.31 -16.69 -10.15
N THR A 142 -0.22 -16.15 -11.37
CA THR A 142 -1.22 -15.26 -11.96
C THR A 142 -2.17 -16.10 -12.80
N VAL A 143 -3.44 -16.13 -12.41
CA VAL A 143 -4.48 -16.96 -13.04
C VAL A 143 -5.47 -16.05 -13.75
N LYS A 144 -5.68 -16.30 -15.04
CA LYS A 144 -6.77 -15.70 -15.82
C LYS A 144 -8.07 -16.45 -15.57
N LEU A 145 -9.15 -15.70 -15.46
CA LEU A 145 -10.49 -16.21 -15.21
C LEU A 145 -11.51 -15.41 -16.02
N THR A 146 -12.56 -16.10 -16.47
CA THR A 146 -13.62 -15.54 -17.29
C THR A 146 -14.99 -16.02 -16.80
N GLY A 147 -15.91 -15.09 -16.61
CA GLY A 147 -17.32 -15.34 -16.29
C GLY A 147 -18.27 -14.62 -17.24
N ARG A 148 -19.50 -15.12 -17.37
CA ARG A 148 -20.56 -14.59 -18.23
C ARG A 148 -21.87 -14.60 -17.46
N VAL A 149 -22.61 -13.50 -17.51
CA VAL A 149 -23.93 -13.39 -16.87
C VAL A 149 -25.00 -13.61 -17.92
N LEU A 150 -25.81 -14.64 -17.70
CA LEU A 150 -26.89 -15.06 -18.59
C LEU A 150 -28.24 -14.78 -17.94
N ASN A 151 -29.27 -14.59 -18.76
CA ASN A 151 -30.66 -14.44 -18.34
C ASN A 151 -31.52 -15.37 -19.21
N ASP A 152 -32.20 -16.34 -18.61
CA ASP A 152 -32.90 -17.44 -19.32
C ASP A 152 -32.00 -18.18 -20.35
N GLY A 153 -30.68 -18.20 -20.10
CA GLY A 153 -29.66 -18.84 -20.94
C GLY A 153 -29.00 -17.96 -22.02
N GLU A 154 -29.50 -16.74 -22.28
CA GLU A 154 -28.90 -15.80 -23.23
C GLU A 154 -28.03 -14.74 -22.53
N PRO A 155 -26.91 -14.26 -23.14
CA PRO A 155 -26.11 -13.17 -22.57
C PRO A 155 -26.90 -11.87 -22.43
N ILE A 156 -26.72 -11.16 -21.31
CA ILE A 156 -27.41 -9.87 -21.08
C ILE A 156 -26.70 -8.75 -21.87
N GLU A 157 -27.19 -8.34 -23.04
CA GLU A 157 -26.54 -7.31 -23.87
C GLU A 157 -26.68 -5.86 -23.36
N VAL A 158 -27.45 -5.61 -22.28
CA VAL A 158 -27.61 -4.29 -21.66
C VAL A 158 -26.28 -3.77 -21.08
N GLY A 159 -25.51 -3.01 -21.87
CA GLY A 159 -24.25 -2.38 -21.42
C GLY A 159 -24.35 -1.71 -20.04
N GLN A 160 -25.40 -0.91 -19.82
CA GLN A 160 -25.61 -0.18 -18.57
C GLN A 160 -25.96 -1.09 -17.36
N PHE A 161 -26.35 -2.35 -17.57
CA PHE A 161 -26.46 -3.33 -16.47
C PHE A 161 -25.09 -3.89 -16.09
N ARG A 162 -24.17 -4.04 -17.06
CA ARG A 162 -22.79 -4.48 -16.80
C ARG A 162 -22.00 -3.42 -16.01
N ASP A 163 -22.27 -2.14 -16.27
CA ASP A 163 -21.74 -1.00 -15.49
C ASP A 163 -22.03 -1.06 -13.96
N VAL A 164 -23.06 -1.81 -13.53
CA VAL A 164 -23.52 -1.85 -12.12
C VAL A 164 -23.32 -3.20 -11.42
N ILE A 165 -22.62 -4.16 -12.04
CA ILE A 165 -22.32 -5.47 -11.44
C ILE A 165 -20.82 -5.76 -11.42
N SER A 166 -20.34 -6.32 -10.30
CA SER A 166 -18.99 -6.90 -10.18
C SER A 166 -19.08 -8.42 -10.09
N LEU A 167 -18.15 -9.12 -10.75
CA LEU A 167 -17.89 -10.54 -10.53
C LEU A 167 -16.80 -10.70 -9.46
N HIS A 168 -17.18 -11.15 -8.27
CA HIS A 168 -16.29 -11.41 -7.15
C HIS A 168 -15.73 -12.82 -7.18
N VAL A 169 -14.48 -12.97 -6.70
CA VAL A 169 -13.75 -14.25 -6.70
C VAL A 169 -13.19 -14.51 -5.30
N ASP A 170 -13.84 -15.41 -4.57
CA ASP A 170 -13.47 -15.83 -3.22
C ASP A 170 -12.93 -17.27 -3.22
N PHE A 171 -11.97 -17.56 -2.35
CA PHE A 171 -11.46 -18.90 -2.07
C PHE A 171 -11.74 -19.25 -0.61
N VAL A 172 -12.63 -20.21 -0.38
CA VAL A 172 -13.01 -20.69 0.96
C VAL A 172 -12.15 -21.91 1.31
N SER A 173 -11.56 -21.96 2.51
CA SER A 173 -10.83 -23.17 2.94
C SER A 173 -11.82 -24.31 3.13
N THR A 174 -11.51 -25.51 2.64
CA THR A 174 -12.30 -26.72 2.97
C THR A 174 -12.19 -27.11 4.45
N ASN A 175 -11.28 -26.46 5.19
CA ASN A 175 -10.94 -26.74 6.58
C ASN A 175 -10.56 -28.21 6.81
N ASN A 176 -9.88 -28.79 5.82
CA ASN A 176 -9.34 -30.13 5.83
C ASN A 176 -8.00 -30.16 6.58
N SER A 177 -7.85 -31.05 7.56
CA SER A 177 -6.67 -31.14 8.44
C SER A 177 -5.39 -31.57 7.74
N ASP A 178 -5.50 -32.16 6.56
CA ASP A 178 -4.38 -32.74 5.83
C ASP A 178 -3.63 -31.67 4.98
N TYR A 179 -4.13 -30.43 4.97
CA TYR A 179 -3.59 -29.31 4.20
C TYR A 179 -3.19 -28.11 5.09
N ALA A 180 -2.21 -27.34 4.63
CA ALA A 180 -1.63 -26.22 5.39
C ALA A 180 -2.57 -25.02 5.60
N ASN A 181 -3.72 -24.97 4.91
CA ASN A 181 -4.77 -23.96 5.09
C ASN A 181 -5.90 -24.40 6.06
N PHE A 182 -5.68 -25.45 6.86
CA PHE A 182 -6.57 -25.80 7.97
C PHE A 182 -6.76 -24.60 8.92
N GLY A 183 -8.00 -24.28 9.27
CA GLY A 183 -8.35 -23.11 10.09
C GLY A 183 -8.26 -21.75 9.38
N ALA A 184 -7.90 -21.70 8.09
CA ALA A 184 -7.92 -20.45 7.32
C ALA A 184 -9.37 -20.03 6.99
N GLY A 185 -9.65 -18.72 7.04
CA GLY A 185 -10.91 -18.15 6.57
C GLY A 185 -10.91 -17.87 5.06
N THR A 186 -12.07 -17.45 4.53
CA THR A 186 -12.23 -17.02 3.13
C THR A 186 -11.19 -15.98 2.73
N GLN A 187 -10.57 -16.18 1.57
CA GLN A 187 -9.69 -15.22 0.91
C GLN A 187 -10.47 -14.60 -0.25
N SER A 188 -10.90 -13.34 -0.11
CA SER A 188 -11.43 -12.59 -1.25
C SER A 188 -10.27 -12.06 -2.07
N VAL A 189 -10.20 -12.44 -3.34
CA VAL A 189 -8.98 -12.28 -4.15
C VAL A 189 -9.08 -11.10 -5.12
N THR A 190 -10.25 -10.88 -5.72
CA THR A 190 -10.48 -9.78 -6.67
C THR A 190 -11.98 -9.56 -6.97
N ASP A 191 -12.30 -8.43 -7.59
CA ASP A 191 -13.58 -8.19 -8.27
C ASP A 191 -13.35 -7.67 -9.71
N PHE A 192 -14.10 -8.20 -10.68
CA PHE A 192 -14.00 -7.86 -12.10
C PHE A 192 -15.21 -7.11 -12.62
N ARG A 193 -15.01 -6.25 -13.63
CA ARG A 193 -16.05 -5.48 -14.33
C ARG A 193 -15.79 -5.49 -15.83
N ASP A 194 -16.88 -5.44 -16.59
CA ASP A 194 -16.96 -5.41 -18.06
C ASP A 194 -16.84 -3.96 -18.58
N ASP A 195 -15.82 -3.22 -18.12
CA ASP A 195 -15.61 -1.78 -18.38
C ASP A 195 -14.39 -1.45 -19.27
N GLY A 196 -13.71 -2.49 -19.80
CA GLY A 196 -12.55 -2.38 -20.67
C GLY A 196 -11.28 -1.86 -19.99
N ARG A 197 -11.15 -2.03 -18.67
CA ARG A 197 -9.99 -1.61 -17.89
C ARG A 197 -9.31 -2.77 -17.17
N GLY A 198 -8.07 -2.54 -16.76
CA GLY A 198 -7.27 -3.53 -16.03
C GLY A 198 -6.93 -4.72 -16.92
N PHE A 199 -7.64 -5.82 -16.71
CA PHE A 199 -7.45 -7.10 -17.40
C PHE A 199 -8.69 -7.54 -18.22
N ASP A 200 -9.72 -6.69 -18.30
CA ASP A 200 -10.86 -6.92 -19.19
C ASP A 200 -10.45 -6.72 -20.66
N GLU A 201 -10.83 -7.66 -21.52
CA GLU A 201 -10.44 -7.65 -22.94
C GLU A 201 -11.25 -6.67 -23.78
N ARG A 202 -12.53 -6.46 -23.43
CA ARG A 202 -13.45 -5.64 -24.23
C ARG A 202 -14.53 -5.02 -23.34
N PRO A 203 -14.66 -3.67 -23.32
CA PRO A 203 -15.73 -3.02 -22.58
C PRO A 203 -17.10 -3.42 -23.12
N LEU A 204 -18.02 -3.70 -22.22
CA LEU A 204 -19.43 -3.93 -22.50
C LEU A 204 -19.65 -5.09 -23.50
N ASP A 205 -18.89 -6.19 -23.40
CA ASP A 205 -19.02 -7.41 -24.20
C ASP A 205 -19.67 -8.57 -23.39
N GLY A 206 -19.62 -8.52 -22.06
CA GLY A 206 -20.34 -9.41 -21.14
C GLY A 206 -19.56 -10.62 -20.67
N VAL A 207 -18.31 -10.71 -21.12
CA VAL A 207 -17.35 -11.75 -20.76
C VAL A 207 -16.39 -11.17 -19.71
N PHE A 208 -16.89 -11.03 -18.48
CA PHE A 208 -16.16 -10.56 -17.29
C PHE A 208 -14.82 -11.30 -17.18
N THR A 209 -13.75 -10.63 -17.63
CA THR A 209 -12.43 -11.22 -17.79
C THR A 209 -11.46 -10.50 -16.89
N GLY A 210 -10.58 -11.26 -16.23
CA GLY A 210 -9.49 -10.66 -15.49
C GLY A 210 -8.46 -11.66 -15.02
N GLU A 211 -7.38 -11.12 -14.44
CA GLU A 211 -6.26 -11.88 -13.91
C GLU A 211 -6.05 -11.54 -12.44
N PHE A 212 -5.72 -12.56 -11.64
CA PHE A 212 -5.46 -12.39 -10.21
C PHE A 212 -4.27 -13.23 -9.74
N LYS A 213 -3.60 -12.79 -8.67
CA LYS A 213 -2.44 -13.48 -8.11
C LYS A 213 -2.81 -14.27 -6.85
N LEU A 214 -2.38 -15.53 -6.78
CA LEU A 214 -2.62 -16.42 -5.65
C LEU A 214 -1.68 -16.10 -4.48
N VAL A 215 -1.93 -14.98 -3.79
CA VAL A 215 -1.06 -14.45 -2.71
C VAL A 215 -1.36 -15.03 -1.31
N PHE A 216 -2.18 -16.06 -1.21
CA PHE A 216 -2.62 -16.71 0.04
C PHE A 216 -1.96 -18.10 0.25
N PRO A 217 -2.07 -18.73 1.44
CA PRO A 217 -1.38 -19.98 1.74
C PRO A 217 -1.78 -21.16 0.83
N ALA A 218 -0.82 -22.06 0.58
CA ALA A 218 -1.07 -23.33 -0.09
C ALA A 218 -2.03 -24.22 0.72
N GLY A 219 -2.81 -25.05 0.03
CA GLY A 219 -3.78 -25.96 0.61
C GLY A 219 -4.97 -26.26 -0.30
N GLU A 220 -6.01 -26.88 0.26
CA GLU A 220 -7.24 -27.25 -0.45
C GLU A 220 -8.29 -26.14 -0.31
N TRP A 221 -8.65 -25.52 -1.42
CA TRP A 221 -9.55 -24.36 -1.45
C TRP A 221 -10.76 -24.65 -2.34
N GLN A 222 -11.95 -24.23 -1.90
CA GLN A 222 -13.17 -24.22 -2.67
C GLN A 222 -13.38 -22.82 -3.27
N PRO A 223 -13.30 -22.65 -4.61
CA PRO A 223 -13.57 -21.36 -5.24
C PRO A 223 -15.07 -21.08 -5.23
N GLU A 224 -15.46 -19.93 -4.69
CA GLU A 224 -16.81 -19.39 -4.75
C GLU A 224 -16.79 -18.09 -5.55
N LEU A 225 -17.47 -18.09 -6.68
CA LEU A 225 -17.58 -16.91 -7.54
C LEU A 225 -18.99 -16.38 -7.47
N TYR A 226 -19.17 -15.07 -7.36
CA TYR A 226 -20.51 -14.50 -7.30
C TYR A 226 -20.61 -13.14 -7.96
N ILE A 227 -21.78 -12.89 -8.55
CA ILE A 227 -22.24 -11.52 -8.82
C ILE A 227 -23.15 -11.09 -7.68
N GLU A 228 -23.00 -9.84 -7.27
CA GLU A 228 -23.81 -9.23 -6.22
C GLU A 228 -24.32 -7.86 -6.67
N THR A 229 -25.63 -7.68 -6.55
CA THR A 229 -26.33 -6.40 -6.68
C THR A 229 -27.17 -6.22 -5.40
N PRO A 230 -27.66 -5.00 -5.10
CA PRO A 230 -28.33 -4.73 -3.82
C PRO A 230 -29.58 -5.59 -3.54
N ILE A 231 -30.15 -6.26 -4.55
CA ILE A 231 -31.33 -7.13 -4.44
C ILE A 231 -31.11 -8.56 -4.96
N LEU A 232 -29.90 -8.90 -5.44
CA LEU A 232 -29.61 -10.21 -6.00
C LEU A 232 -28.15 -10.60 -5.81
N LYS A 233 -27.94 -11.73 -5.15
CA LYS A 233 -26.67 -12.47 -5.17
C LYS A 233 -26.86 -13.77 -5.95
N ARG A 234 -25.89 -14.12 -6.80
CA ARG A 234 -25.82 -15.39 -7.53
C ARG A 234 -24.41 -15.95 -7.40
N THR A 235 -24.28 -17.09 -6.72
CA THR A 235 -22.99 -17.74 -6.41
C THR A 235 -22.86 -19.06 -7.17
N VAL A 236 -21.71 -19.26 -7.81
CA VAL A 236 -21.24 -20.51 -8.38
C VAL A 236 -20.14 -21.06 -7.47
N VAL A 237 -20.42 -22.19 -6.84
CA VAL A 237 -19.45 -22.92 -6.02
C VAL A 237 -18.77 -23.95 -6.92
N GLN A 238 -17.47 -23.77 -7.19
CA GLN A 238 -16.68 -24.75 -7.95
C GLN A 238 -16.27 -25.93 -7.07
N LYS A 239 -15.69 -26.96 -7.70
CA LYS A 239 -15.08 -28.09 -6.96
C LYS A 239 -13.84 -27.59 -6.21
N PRO A 240 -13.49 -28.20 -5.06
CA PRO A 240 -12.21 -27.94 -4.42
C PRO A 240 -11.04 -28.18 -5.37
N ILE A 241 -10.04 -27.31 -5.30
CA ILE A 241 -8.77 -27.37 -6.04
C ILE A 241 -7.60 -27.16 -5.06
N VAL A 242 -6.44 -27.71 -5.39
CA VAL A 242 -5.25 -27.58 -4.55
C VAL A 242 -4.37 -26.46 -5.09
N VAL A 243 -4.15 -25.44 -4.27
CA VAL A 243 -3.10 -24.44 -4.47
C VAL A 243 -1.85 -25.01 -3.82
N HIS A 244 -0.86 -25.40 -4.61
CA HIS A 244 0.40 -25.94 -4.15
C HIS A 244 1.36 -24.82 -3.73
N GLU A 245 2.34 -25.15 -2.90
CA GLU A 245 3.55 -24.33 -2.79
C GLU A 245 4.26 -24.25 -4.15
N PRO A 246 5.05 -23.19 -4.42
CA PRO A 246 5.82 -23.10 -5.66
C PRO A 246 6.77 -24.30 -5.79
N PRO A 247 6.89 -24.93 -6.97
CA PRO A 247 7.76 -26.10 -7.17
C PRO A 247 9.24 -25.73 -7.32
N PHE A 248 9.70 -24.80 -6.49
CA PHE A 248 11.02 -24.15 -6.55
C PHE A 248 11.61 -23.98 -5.14
N ASP A 249 12.76 -24.61 -4.91
CA ASP A 249 13.56 -24.45 -3.70
C ASP A 249 14.78 -23.53 -3.97
N TYR A 250 15.30 -22.89 -2.91
CA TYR A 250 16.38 -21.90 -3.00
C TYR A 250 17.49 -22.18 -1.99
N GLU A 251 18.73 -22.21 -2.46
CA GLU A 251 19.94 -22.25 -1.63
C GLU A 251 20.93 -21.20 -2.12
N VAL A 252 21.58 -20.46 -1.20
CA VAL A 252 22.59 -19.46 -1.56
C VAL A 252 23.94 -19.85 -0.97
N ALA A 253 24.93 -20.05 -1.83
CA ALA A 253 26.33 -20.11 -1.45
C ALA A 253 26.88 -18.68 -1.38
N LEU A 254 27.24 -18.25 -0.17
CA LEU A 254 27.97 -16.99 0.02
C LEU A 254 29.42 -17.15 -0.47
N ALA A 255 30.03 -16.05 -0.89
CA ALA A 255 31.41 -16.03 -1.36
C ALA A 255 32.39 -16.08 -0.18
N GLU A 256 33.50 -16.82 -0.33
CA GLU A 256 34.58 -16.86 0.67
C GLU A 256 35.60 -15.72 0.49
N GLN A 257 35.58 -15.02 -0.65
CA GLN A 257 36.51 -13.94 -1.01
C GLN A 257 35.76 -12.75 -1.63
N ASP A 258 36.34 -11.55 -1.48
CA ASP A 258 35.72 -10.29 -1.91
C ASP A 258 35.59 -10.17 -3.45
N GLU A 259 36.42 -10.89 -4.22
CA GLU A 259 36.37 -10.94 -5.70
C GLU A 259 35.44 -12.02 -6.27
N ASP A 260 34.92 -12.94 -5.43
CA ASP A 260 34.03 -14.04 -5.85
C ASP A 260 32.55 -13.62 -5.77
N ASP A 261 31.73 -14.01 -6.75
CA ASP A 261 30.26 -13.81 -6.73
C ASP A 261 29.57 -14.83 -5.79
N HIS A 262 28.46 -14.42 -5.17
CA HIS A 262 27.55 -15.36 -4.49
C HIS A 262 26.75 -16.16 -5.51
N ILE A 263 26.44 -17.43 -5.22
CA ILE A 263 25.68 -18.29 -6.14
C ILE A 263 24.33 -18.61 -5.52
N LEU A 264 23.25 -18.12 -6.13
CA LEU A 264 21.88 -18.57 -5.82
C LEU A 264 21.52 -19.76 -6.71
N THR A 265 21.38 -20.92 -6.10
CA THR A 265 20.91 -22.16 -6.75
C THR A 265 19.40 -22.27 -6.57
N ILE A 266 18.68 -22.34 -7.68
CA ILE A 266 17.23 -22.55 -7.75
C ILE A 266 17.01 -23.99 -8.19
N SER A 267 16.34 -24.80 -7.37
CA SER A 267 16.03 -26.21 -7.69
C SER A 267 14.57 -26.36 -8.07
N LEU A 268 14.29 -27.05 -9.18
CA LEU A 268 12.96 -27.23 -9.77
C LEU A 268 12.46 -28.66 -9.48
N ASN A 269 11.20 -28.82 -9.04
CA ASN A 269 10.62 -30.15 -8.83
C ASN A 269 10.08 -30.77 -10.16
N PRO A 270 10.73 -31.81 -10.72
CA PRO A 270 10.34 -32.41 -12.00
C PRO A 270 9.05 -33.26 -11.94
N GLU A 271 8.52 -33.56 -10.74
CA GLU A 271 7.22 -34.22 -10.59
C GLU A 271 6.04 -33.26 -10.77
N ILE A 272 6.31 -31.94 -10.84
CA ILE A 272 5.31 -30.88 -10.87
C ILE A 272 5.46 -29.99 -12.10
N VAL A 273 6.69 -29.61 -12.47
CA VAL A 273 7.01 -28.79 -13.65
C VAL A 273 7.95 -29.48 -14.61
N LYS A 274 7.88 -29.14 -15.90
CA LYS A 274 8.77 -29.66 -16.95
C LYS A 274 10.00 -28.75 -17.05
N PRO A 275 11.19 -29.11 -16.50
CA PRO A 275 12.30 -28.17 -16.35
C PRO A 275 12.76 -27.54 -17.66
N GLU A 276 12.66 -28.29 -18.77
CA GLU A 276 12.98 -27.87 -20.13
C GLU A 276 12.05 -26.80 -20.72
N THR A 277 10.99 -26.41 -20.00
CA THR A 277 10.08 -25.32 -20.34
C THR A 277 10.25 -24.11 -19.42
N VAL A 278 11.00 -24.24 -18.32
CA VAL A 278 11.02 -23.24 -17.25
C VAL A 278 12.06 -22.15 -17.51
N LEU A 279 11.56 -20.95 -17.75
CA LEU A 279 12.26 -19.67 -17.85
C LEU A 279 12.13 -18.92 -16.52
N ILE A 280 13.22 -18.31 -16.05
CA ILE A 280 13.22 -17.49 -14.83
C ILE A 280 13.79 -16.12 -15.17
N GLN A 281 13.00 -15.07 -14.98
CA GLN A 281 13.47 -13.68 -15.10
C GLN A 281 13.21 -12.92 -13.80
N GLY A 282 14.00 -11.89 -13.53
CA GLY A 282 13.91 -11.20 -12.25
C GLY A 282 14.82 -10.01 -12.10
N LYS A 283 14.90 -9.52 -10.86
CA LYS A 283 15.74 -8.40 -10.48
C LYS A 283 16.44 -8.68 -9.14
N ILE A 284 17.75 -8.44 -9.13
CA ILE A 284 18.58 -8.37 -7.93
C ILE A 284 18.61 -6.91 -7.47
N TYR A 285 18.40 -6.71 -6.17
CA TYR A 285 18.61 -5.47 -5.44
C TYR A 285 19.83 -5.64 -4.54
N TYR A 286 20.84 -4.78 -4.72
CA TYR A 286 22.11 -4.83 -4.03
C TYR A 286 22.18 -3.89 -2.80
N PRO A 287 23.11 -4.12 -1.84
CA PRO A 287 23.25 -3.28 -0.64
C PRO A 287 23.57 -1.80 -0.92
N ASN A 288 24.11 -1.49 -2.09
CA ASN A 288 24.45 -0.15 -2.59
C ASN A 288 23.28 0.57 -3.31
N ASN A 289 22.05 0.03 -3.25
CA ASN A 289 20.86 0.46 -4.00
C ASN A 289 20.95 0.30 -5.53
N GLU A 290 21.89 -0.48 -6.05
CA GLU A 290 21.94 -0.87 -7.47
C GLU A 290 20.89 -1.96 -7.77
N GLU A 291 20.32 -1.92 -8.98
CA GLU A 291 19.36 -2.88 -9.49
C GLU A 291 19.92 -3.59 -10.73
N GLN A 292 19.96 -4.93 -10.73
CA GLN A 292 20.39 -5.74 -11.88
C GLN A 292 19.25 -6.66 -12.32
N MET A 293 18.80 -6.51 -13.56
CA MET A 293 17.87 -7.46 -14.18
C MET A 293 18.62 -8.72 -14.63
N PHE A 294 17.97 -9.88 -14.55
CA PHE A 294 18.52 -11.15 -15.03
C PHE A 294 17.46 -12.00 -15.74
N SER A 295 17.93 -12.92 -16.57
CA SER A 295 17.13 -13.96 -17.23
C SER A 295 17.94 -15.26 -17.26
N LEU A 296 17.30 -16.37 -16.94
CA LEU A 296 17.84 -17.73 -16.97
C LEU A 296 16.97 -18.54 -17.93
N ASP A 297 17.59 -19.03 -19.01
CA ASP A 297 16.90 -19.68 -20.11
C ASP A 297 16.36 -21.08 -19.72
N ALA A 298 15.49 -21.62 -20.58
CA ALA A 298 14.91 -22.94 -20.41
C ALA A 298 15.91 -24.03 -20.81
N ASP A 299 16.25 -24.89 -19.85
CA ASP A 299 17.13 -26.03 -20.02
C ASP A 299 16.62 -27.26 -19.24
N LYS A 300 17.06 -28.44 -19.67
CA LYS A 300 16.74 -29.76 -19.09
C LYS A 300 17.33 -29.98 -17.69
N SER A 301 18.26 -29.14 -17.22
CA SER A 301 18.71 -29.19 -15.83
C SER A 301 17.53 -28.99 -14.87
N GLN A 302 17.55 -29.72 -13.76
CA GLN A 302 16.64 -29.52 -12.63
C GLN A 302 17.09 -28.35 -11.74
N THR A 303 18.26 -27.75 -11.99
CA THR A 303 18.74 -26.55 -11.31
C THR A 303 18.88 -25.38 -12.29
N ARG A 304 18.90 -24.17 -11.74
CA ARG A 304 19.42 -22.95 -12.36
C ARG A 304 20.34 -22.26 -11.35
N GLU A 305 21.46 -21.73 -11.82
CA GLU A 305 22.41 -20.98 -10.99
C GLU A 305 22.39 -19.51 -11.41
N LEU A 306 22.38 -18.60 -10.44
CA LEU A 306 22.45 -17.16 -10.63
C LEU A 306 23.62 -16.60 -9.83
N ALA A 307 24.63 -16.08 -10.52
CA ALA A 307 25.70 -15.29 -9.92
C ALA A 307 25.14 -13.92 -9.46
N ILE A 308 25.39 -13.59 -8.20
CA ILE A 308 24.98 -12.36 -7.54
C ILE A 308 26.26 -11.68 -7.03
N LYS A 309 26.53 -10.48 -7.54
CA LYS A 309 27.79 -9.80 -7.26
C LYS A 309 27.97 -9.48 -5.77
N ASN A 310 29.15 -9.80 -5.24
CA ASN A 310 29.55 -9.47 -3.88
C ASN A 310 29.79 -7.94 -3.73
N TYR A 311 29.28 -7.38 -2.63
CA TYR A 311 29.43 -5.99 -2.21
C TYR A 311 29.79 -5.89 -0.71
N ASP A 312 30.63 -6.83 -0.25
CA ASP A 312 31.19 -7.01 1.09
C ASP A 312 30.17 -7.34 2.20
N TRP A 313 29.17 -6.49 2.43
CA TRP A 313 28.21 -6.60 3.53
C TRP A 313 26.91 -5.86 3.25
N GLY A 314 25.86 -6.22 3.99
CA GLY A 314 24.53 -5.62 3.91
C GLY A 314 23.48 -6.54 3.28
N ARG A 315 22.39 -5.94 2.78
CA ARG A 315 21.16 -6.66 2.43
C ARG A 315 20.97 -6.80 0.92
N TYR A 316 20.74 -8.03 0.50
CA TYR A 316 20.40 -8.39 -0.87
C TYR A 316 18.91 -8.77 -0.93
N SER A 317 18.27 -8.53 -2.07
CA SER A 317 16.91 -9.02 -2.32
C SER A 317 16.76 -9.42 -3.78
N VAL A 318 16.16 -10.58 -4.04
CA VAL A 318 15.99 -11.14 -5.38
C VAL A 318 14.51 -11.36 -5.63
N GLU A 319 13.95 -10.65 -6.61
CA GLU A 319 12.59 -10.87 -7.10
C GLU A 319 12.63 -11.80 -8.30
N LEU A 320 11.78 -12.84 -8.29
CA LEU A 320 11.74 -13.86 -9.33
C LEU A 320 10.33 -13.96 -9.92
N SER A 321 10.24 -13.94 -11.25
CA SER A 321 9.06 -14.30 -12.01
C SER A 321 9.38 -15.48 -12.91
N VAL A 322 8.67 -16.59 -12.71
CA VAL A 322 8.90 -17.88 -13.35
C VAL A 322 7.77 -18.18 -14.33
N PHE A 323 8.15 -18.68 -15.50
CA PHE A 323 7.28 -19.01 -16.62
C PHE A 323 7.60 -20.42 -17.08
N GLY A 324 6.60 -21.25 -17.39
CA GLY A 324 6.83 -22.59 -17.93
C GLY A 324 5.57 -23.44 -17.95
N SER A 325 5.73 -24.75 -18.15
CA SER A 325 4.62 -25.71 -18.18
C SER A 325 4.69 -26.69 -17.00
N ASN A 326 3.53 -26.98 -16.42
CA ASN A 326 3.39 -28.07 -15.46
C ASN A 326 3.41 -29.45 -16.17
N ILE A 327 3.46 -30.54 -15.41
CA ILE A 327 3.45 -31.91 -15.96
C ILE A 327 2.24 -32.22 -16.86
N ASN A 328 1.13 -31.48 -16.72
CA ASN A 328 -0.12 -31.64 -17.49
C ASN A 328 -0.17 -30.76 -18.76
N ASP A 329 0.96 -30.23 -19.22
CA ASP A 329 1.08 -29.34 -20.39
C ASP A 329 0.30 -28.01 -20.26
N ARG A 330 -0.03 -27.59 -19.03
CA ARG A 330 -0.58 -26.26 -18.77
C ARG A 330 0.55 -25.26 -18.50
N GLU A 331 0.60 -24.20 -19.30
CA GLU A 331 1.45 -23.03 -19.05
C GLU A 331 1.02 -22.28 -17.78
N PHE A 332 1.99 -21.72 -17.05
CA PHE A 332 1.78 -20.88 -15.87
C PHE A 332 2.80 -19.73 -15.81
N MET A 333 2.42 -18.64 -15.14
CA MET A 333 3.29 -17.52 -14.76
C MET A 333 3.16 -17.28 -13.26
N ALA A 334 4.25 -17.35 -12.51
CA ALA A 334 4.26 -17.12 -11.06
C ALA A 334 5.26 -16.03 -10.66
N THR A 335 4.80 -15.04 -9.91
CA THR A 335 5.69 -14.09 -9.19
C THR A 335 5.91 -14.65 -7.80
N LEU A 336 7.15 -14.99 -7.49
CA LEU A 336 7.51 -15.70 -6.26
C LEU A 336 7.91 -14.69 -5.16
N PRO A 337 7.75 -15.03 -3.87
CA PRO A 337 8.11 -14.12 -2.78
C PRO A 337 9.57 -13.69 -2.88
N THR A 338 9.84 -12.40 -2.68
CA THR A 338 11.20 -11.84 -2.75
C THR A 338 12.14 -12.60 -1.81
N TYR A 339 13.12 -13.30 -2.37
CA TYR A 339 14.18 -13.97 -1.60
C TYR A 339 15.11 -12.91 -1.01
N LYS A 340 15.54 -13.06 0.25
CA LYS A 340 16.35 -12.06 0.96
C LYS A 340 17.43 -12.73 1.78
N PHE A 341 18.64 -12.21 1.69
CA PHE A 341 19.76 -12.58 2.54
C PHE A 341 20.54 -11.33 2.97
N GLU A 342 21.22 -11.43 4.11
CA GLU A 342 22.00 -10.36 4.70
C GLU A 342 23.39 -10.90 5.05
N ILE A 343 24.43 -10.15 4.69
CA ILE A 343 25.81 -10.45 5.03
C ILE A 343 26.22 -9.50 6.14
N GLU A 344 26.58 -10.06 7.30
CA GLU A 344 27.04 -9.26 8.44
C GLU A 344 28.33 -8.52 8.09
N ARG A 345 28.45 -7.26 8.52
CA ARG A 345 29.71 -6.53 8.33
C ARG A 345 30.82 -7.23 9.12
N PRO A 346 32.01 -7.47 8.52
CA PRO A 346 33.17 -7.95 9.25
C PRO A 346 33.41 -7.11 10.51
N ILE A 347 33.46 -7.78 11.66
CA ILE A 347 33.80 -7.11 12.92
C ILE A 347 35.28 -6.78 12.86
N GLU A 348 35.60 -5.51 12.59
CA GLU A 348 36.97 -5.01 12.79
C GLU A 348 37.39 -5.34 14.23
N ALA A 349 38.36 -6.24 14.35
CA ALA A 349 38.96 -6.58 15.62
C ALA A 349 39.77 -5.36 16.10
N VAL A 350 39.10 -4.45 16.80
CA VAL A 350 39.72 -3.27 17.44
C VAL A 350 40.94 -3.80 18.20
N PRO A 351 42.17 -3.38 17.82
CA PRO A 351 43.38 -3.96 18.35
C PRO A 351 43.35 -3.80 19.87
N GLU A 352 43.54 -4.92 20.59
CA GLU A 352 43.46 -4.92 22.04
C GLU A 352 44.38 -3.81 22.56
N ILE A 353 43.77 -2.82 23.23
CA ILE A 353 44.50 -1.64 23.68
C ILE A 353 45.56 -2.14 24.65
N VAL A 354 46.81 -2.16 24.18
CA VAL A 354 47.97 -2.55 24.97
C VAL A 354 48.02 -1.59 26.14
N ARG A 355 47.46 -2.04 27.27
CA ARG A 355 47.46 -1.27 28.50
C ARG A 355 48.93 -1.04 28.81
N PRO A 356 49.40 0.21 28.92
CA PRO A 356 50.78 0.45 29.31
C PRO A 356 50.99 -0.30 30.62
N GLU A 357 51.99 -1.17 30.63
CA GLU A 357 52.24 -2.06 31.77
C GLU A 357 52.44 -1.17 32.99
N ILE A 358 51.46 -1.20 33.92
CA ILE A 358 51.38 -0.20 34.96
C ILE A 358 52.51 -0.48 35.93
N ASP A 359 53.56 0.35 35.87
CA ASP A 359 54.59 0.41 36.90
C ASP A 359 53.95 0.94 38.19
N LEU A 360 53.41 0.00 38.95
CA LEU A 360 52.76 0.22 40.24
C LEU A 360 53.76 0.77 41.27
N GLU A 361 55.06 0.52 41.11
CA GLU A 361 56.09 1.06 42.00
C GLU A 361 56.33 2.54 41.69
N ALA A 362 56.51 2.91 40.41
CA ALA A 362 56.63 4.30 39.98
C ALA A 362 55.37 5.13 40.30
N GLN A 363 54.17 4.57 40.11
CA GLN A 363 52.92 5.26 40.51
C GLN A 363 52.81 5.42 42.03
N ALA A 364 53.17 4.40 42.81
CA ALA A 364 53.17 4.48 44.28
C ALA A 364 54.30 5.38 44.84
N GLU A 365 55.37 5.61 44.10
CA GLU A 365 56.40 6.60 44.44
C GLU A 365 55.93 8.02 44.08
N GLN A 366 55.38 8.26 42.89
CA GLN A 366 54.79 9.56 42.53
C GLN A 366 53.64 9.95 43.46
N GLN A 367 52.75 9.02 43.84
CA GLN A 367 51.69 9.30 44.82
C GLN A 367 52.25 9.65 46.21
N ARG A 368 53.34 9.00 46.65
CA ARG A 368 54.00 9.36 47.92
C ARG A 368 54.64 10.74 47.87
N ILE A 369 55.31 11.09 46.77
CA ILE A 369 55.90 12.43 46.56
C ILE A 369 54.79 13.50 46.58
N LEU A 370 53.69 13.28 45.85
CA LEU A 370 52.53 14.19 45.83
C LEU A 370 51.86 14.31 47.22
N GLU A 371 51.73 13.20 47.95
CA GLU A 371 51.23 13.24 49.33
C GLU A 371 52.17 14.00 50.28
N GLU A 372 53.49 13.88 50.12
CA GLU A 372 54.46 14.64 50.93
C GLU A 372 54.44 16.14 50.61
N GLU A 373 54.34 16.54 49.34
CA GLU A 373 54.14 17.94 48.94
C GLU A 373 52.80 18.50 49.46
N GLN A 374 51.72 17.71 49.40
CA GLN A 374 50.41 18.10 49.95
C GLN A 374 50.45 18.23 51.49
N LYS A 375 51.13 17.32 52.19
CA LYS A 375 51.29 17.40 53.65
C LYS A 375 52.17 18.59 54.04
N ALA A 376 53.26 18.85 53.32
CA ALA A 376 54.15 19.99 53.57
C ALA A 376 53.43 21.33 53.32
N SER A 377 52.75 21.49 52.19
CA SER A 377 51.98 22.71 51.89
C SER A 377 50.82 22.93 52.87
N THR A 378 50.10 21.87 53.26
CA THR A 378 49.07 21.94 54.32
C THR A 378 49.67 22.34 55.66
N MET A 379 50.82 21.78 56.05
CA MET A 379 51.53 22.12 57.30
C MET A 379 51.97 23.59 57.32
N LEU A 380 52.47 24.12 56.20
CA LEU A 380 52.83 25.53 56.06
C LEU A 380 51.59 26.44 56.16
N MET A 381 50.48 26.08 55.50
CA MET A 381 49.22 26.83 55.57
C MET A 381 48.64 26.87 56.99
N VAL A 382 48.59 25.72 57.68
CA VAL A 382 48.14 25.64 59.09
C VAL A 382 49.06 26.46 60.01
N THR A 383 50.37 26.39 59.80
CA THR A 383 51.34 27.19 60.58
C THR A 383 51.12 28.69 60.40
N LEU A 384 50.89 29.15 59.16
CA LEU A 384 50.56 30.56 58.88
C LEU A 384 49.26 31.00 59.56
N ILE A 385 48.21 30.18 59.54
CA ILE A 385 46.93 30.48 60.20
C ILE A 385 47.10 30.58 61.73
N VAL A 386 47.84 29.65 62.34
CA VAL A 386 48.11 29.66 63.79
C VAL A 386 48.94 30.88 64.20
N VAL A 387 49.99 31.23 63.45
CA VAL A 387 50.82 32.43 63.72
C VAL A 387 50.04 33.73 63.49
N GLY A 388 49.18 33.79 62.47
CA GLY A 388 48.26 34.92 62.23
C GLY A 388 47.31 35.13 63.40
N ASN A 389 46.63 34.09 63.86
CA ASN A 389 45.70 34.18 64.98
C ASN A 389 46.40 34.55 66.30
N LEU A 390 47.60 34.00 66.56
CA LEU A 390 48.42 34.37 67.72
C LEU A 390 48.89 35.83 67.68
N THR A 391 49.28 36.35 66.51
CA THR A 391 49.70 37.76 66.38
C THR A 391 48.54 38.73 66.52
N VAL A 392 47.34 38.39 66.00
CA VAL A 392 46.11 39.17 66.24
C VAL A 392 45.75 39.19 67.73
N LEU A 393 45.80 38.04 68.42
CA LEU A 393 45.56 37.97 69.87
C LEU A 393 46.57 38.79 70.68
N LEU A 394 47.86 38.73 70.32
CA LEU A 394 48.92 39.47 70.99
C LEU A 394 48.76 40.98 70.77
N LEU A 395 48.44 41.43 69.55
CA LEU A 395 48.14 42.83 69.24
C LEU A 395 46.90 43.33 69.97
N GLY A 396 45.83 42.54 70.02
CA GLY A 396 44.61 42.86 70.78
C GLY A 396 44.88 43.00 72.28
N TRP A 397 45.65 42.08 72.86
CA TRP A 397 46.10 42.17 74.25
C TRP A 397 46.97 43.40 74.51
N LEU A 398 47.88 43.73 73.57
CA LEU A 398 48.73 44.93 73.66
C LEU A 398 47.88 46.21 73.62
N ALA A 399 46.91 46.29 72.71
CA ALA A 399 45.98 47.40 72.59
C ALA A 399 45.14 47.60 73.87
N ILE A 400 44.55 46.53 74.40
CA ILE A 400 43.80 46.56 75.68
C ILE A 400 44.71 47.03 76.83
N ARG A 401 45.95 46.53 76.90
CA ARG A 401 46.90 46.87 77.96
C ARG A 401 47.37 48.34 77.89
N ILE A 402 47.49 48.90 76.69
CA ILE A 402 47.87 50.30 76.47
C ILE A 402 46.67 51.23 76.71
N PHE A 403 45.57 51.05 75.97
CA PHE A 403 44.43 51.99 75.98
C PHE A 403 43.55 51.85 77.22
N VAL A 404 43.18 50.62 77.62
CA VAL A 404 42.22 50.39 78.71
C VAL A 404 42.93 50.39 80.06
N GLN A 405 44.06 49.68 80.18
CA GLN A 405 44.72 49.50 81.49
C GLN A 405 45.75 50.58 81.84
N LYS A 406 46.11 51.48 80.91
CA LYS A 406 47.02 52.64 81.12
C LYS A 406 48.34 52.32 81.84
N LYS A 407 48.91 51.12 81.63
CA LYS A 407 50.18 50.67 82.25
C LYS A 407 51.32 50.68 81.22
N PRO A 408 52.40 51.45 81.43
CA PRO A 408 53.48 51.57 80.44
C PRO A 408 54.23 50.24 80.27
N LEU A 409 54.33 49.78 79.03
CA LEU A 409 55.13 48.62 78.64
C LEU A 409 56.59 49.03 78.45
N LYS A 410 57.52 48.34 79.11
CA LYS A 410 58.97 48.46 78.90
C LYS A 410 59.48 47.17 78.27
N PHE A 411 59.71 47.18 76.95
CA PHE A 411 60.40 46.09 76.26
C PHE A 411 61.50 46.65 75.34
N LYS A 412 62.70 46.09 75.47
CA LYS A 412 63.79 46.19 74.50
C LYS A 412 63.96 44.81 73.88
N ILE A 413 64.05 44.73 72.55
CA ILE A 413 64.44 43.52 71.81
C ILE A 413 65.45 43.94 70.75
N SER A 414 66.46 43.10 70.52
CA SER A 414 67.53 43.30 69.54
C SER A 414 67.60 42.11 68.58
N LEU A 415 67.82 42.38 67.29
CA LEU A 415 67.89 41.39 66.21
C LEU A 415 69.19 41.57 65.40
N PRO A 416 69.93 40.49 65.09
CA PRO A 416 71.06 40.55 64.17
C PRO A 416 70.80 39.80 62.84
N PHE A 417 70.95 40.55 61.74
CA PHE A 417 71.46 40.15 60.41
C PHE A 417 70.85 38.99 59.60
N LEU A 418 70.63 39.30 58.31
CA LEU A 418 70.59 38.37 57.18
C LEU A 418 71.29 39.04 55.97
N LYS A 419 71.95 38.28 55.08
CA LYS A 419 72.77 38.80 53.96
C LYS A 419 72.17 38.47 52.58
N LYS A 420 72.56 39.23 51.55
CA LYS A 420 72.08 39.16 50.15
C LYS A 420 73.27 39.30 49.17
N LYS A 421 73.25 38.61 48.00
CA LYS A 421 74.10 38.97 46.85
C LYS A 421 73.50 38.58 45.47
N ASN A 422 73.58 39.52 44.54
CA ASN A 422 72.97 39.67 43.21
C ASN A 422 73.77 39.02 42.03
N GLN A 423 73.33 39.32 40.78
CA GLN A 423 74.08 39.52 39.48
C GLN A 423 74.34 38.32 38.53
N THR A 424 74.39 38.43 37.18
CA THR A 424 73.90 39.41 36.15
C THR A 424 73.84 38.78 34.71
N GLU A 425 73.47 39.58 33.69
CA GLU A 425 73.79 39.53 32.22
C GLU A 425 72.87 38.67 31.28
N ASN A 426 72.33 39.13 30.11
CA ASN A 426 72.62 40.14 29.04
C ASN A 426 73.49 39.58 27.86
N ASP A 427 73.27 39.81 26.54
CA ASP A 427 72.33 40.58 25.65
C ASP A 427 72.10 39.76 24.33
N GLU A 428 71.17 39.94 23.37
CA GLU A 428 70.13 40.93 22.94
C GLU A 428 70.41 41.73 21.61
N GLN A 429 69.79 41.32 20.48
CA GLN A 429 69.57 42.08 19.20
C GLN A 429 68.54 41.31 18.30
N ALA A 430 67.47 41.84 17.66
CA ALA A 430 67.17 43.11 16.92
C ALA A 430 67.69 43.09 15.45
N THR A 431 67.07 43.64 14.39
CA THR A 431 65.91 44.56 14.07
C THR A 431 65.27 44.12 12.71
N ASN A 432 64.27 44.68 11.98
CA ASN A 432 63.18 45.72 12.00
C ASN A 432 62.22 45.41 10.77
N GLU A 433 61.17 46.13 10.27
CA GLU A 433 60.50 47.43 10.54
C GLU A 433 59.06 47.57 9.94
N ASN A 434 58.30 48.56 10.43
CA ASN A 434 57.31 49.51 9.82
C ASN A 434 56.23 49.19 8.75
N GLU A 435 54.96 49.44 9.18
CA GLU A 435 53.90 50.31 8.57
C GLU A 435 53.25 50.04 7.18
N VAL A 436 51.99 50.44 6.86
CA VAL A 436 50.71 50.74 7.58
C VAL A 436 49.56 50.66 6.53
N GLY A 437 48.38 50.10 6.87
CA GLY A 437 47.42 49.61 5.84
C GLY A 437 45.91 49.98 5.86
N LYS A 438 45.37 50.63 6.91
CA LYS A 438 43.97 51.16 7.03
C LYS A 438 42.76 50.19 6.99
N ASN A 439 41.79 50.48 7.88
CA ASN A 439 40.36 50.08 7.92
C ASN A 439 40.01 48.56 8.00
N GLY A 440 39.07 48.08 8.82
CA GLY A 440 38.39 48.68 9.98
C GLY A 440 36.86 48.64 9.96
N SER A 441 36.25 47.57 10.48
CA SER A 441 34.95 47.57 11.19
C SER A 441 34.73 46.22 11.92
N LYS A 442 33.78 46.17 12.86
CA LYS A 442 33.28 44.95 13.53
C LYS A 442 31.81 44.71 13.19
N ASN A 443 31.35 43.46 13.23
CA ASN A 443 30.04 43.13 13.82
C ASN A 443 29.90 41.63 14.15
N ASP A 444 28.95 41.28 15.02
CA ASP A 444 28.70 39.93 15.54
C ASP A 444 27.86 39.04 14.61
N LYS A 445 27.97 37.71 14.79
CA LYS A 445 26.91 36.68 14.72
C LYS A 445 27.46 35.39 15.36
N SER A 446 26.94 34.90 16.49
CA SER A 446 25.67 34.16 16.70
C SER A 446 25.76 32.67 16.30
N GLY A 447 25.66 31.76 17.29
CA GLY A 447 25.40 30.34 17.07
C GLY A 447 23.91 30.04 17.22
N GLU A 448 23.39 29.09 16.43
CA GLU A 448 21.98 28.68 16.45
C GLU A 448 21.80 27.32 17.15
N ILE A 449 20.69 27.17 17.87
CA ILE A 449 20.18 25.90 18.39
C ILE A 449 18.79 25.74 17.79
N LEU A 450 18.56 24.64 17.07
CA LEU A 450 17.37 24.44 16.25
C LEU A 450 16.49 23.35 16.86
N ASN A 451 15.42 23.76 17.56
CA ASN A 451 14.35 22.87 18.01
C ASN A 451 13.32 22.67 16.89
N LEU A 452 12.87 21.44 16.69
CA LEU A 452 11.74 21.10 15.82
C LEU A 452 10.62 20.48 16.65
N SER A 453 9.47 21.16 16.67
CA SER A 453 8.19 20.61 17.12
C SER A 453 7.24 20.60 15.93
N MET A 454 6.67 19.43 15.62
CA MET A 454 5.65 19.30 14.58
C MET A 454 4.34 19.98 15.00
N SER A 455 3.54 20.37 14.01
CA SER A 455 2.13 20.74 14.14
C SER A 455 1.33 19.87 13.20
N ASP A 456 0.15 19.42 13.63
CA ASP A 456 -0.76 18.62 12.82
C ASP A 456 -1.42 19.47 11.70
N ASP A 457 -1.65 18.84 10.55
CA ASP A 457 -2.65 19.17 9.50
C ASP A 457 -2.95 17.87 8.72
#